data_AF-A0A8D0HKQ5-F1
#
_entry.id   AF-A0A8D0HKQ5-F1
#
_cell.length_a   1.000
_cell.length_b   1.000
_cell.length_c   1.000
_cell.angle_alpha   90.00
_cell.angle_beta   90.00
_cell.angle_gamma   90.00
#
_symmetry.space_group_name_H-M   'P 1'
#
loop_
_entity.id
_entity.type
_entity.pdbx_description
1 polymer ?
#
loop_
_entity_poly.entity_id
_entity_poly.type
_entity_poly.pdbx_seq_one_letter_code
_entity_poly.pdbx_strand_id
1 'polypeptide(L)'
;MATLPQASNLATRILLLTLLFEELKLPCARVVESSGILNVLIKLLEVVQPCLQAAKEQKEVQTPKWITPVLLLIDFYEKTAISSKRRAQMNKYLQANGNNWRWFDDRSGRWCSYSASNNSTIDAAWKAGETSVRFTAGRRRYTVQFTTMVQVNEETGNRRPVMLTLLRVPRLGKGAKESNGQELEKTLEEGKETESKPKEEKANDAPVPAESLPPEKEAPPEELKQLEILIQGLTEEMVTVLIRACVSMLGVPVDPDTLHATLRLCLRLTRHHKYAMMFAELKSTRMILGLTQSSGFNGFTPLVTLLFRHIIEDPCTLHHTM
;
A
#
# COMPACT_ATOMS: atom_id res chain seq x y z
N MET A 1 22.21 30.31 -6.12
CA MET A 1 21.88 28.86 -6.15
C MET A 1 20.67 28.54 -7.03
N ALA A 2 19.61 29.35 -7.03
CA ALA A 2 18.38 29.05 -7.79
C ALA A 2 18.52 29.14 -9.33
N THR A 3 19.51 29.87 -9.84
CA THR A 3 19.69 30.18 -11.28
C THR A 3 20.83 29.44 -11.97
N LEU A 4 21.54 28.55 -11.25
CA LEU A 4 22.67 27.83 -11.82
C LEU A 4 22.19 26.76 -12.83
N PRO A 5 22.90 26.55 -13.96
CA PRO A 5 22.56 25.49 -14.92
C PRO A 5 22.54 24.08 -14.29
N GLN A 6 23.38 23.85 -13.27
CA GLN A 6 23.39 22.60 -12.52
C GLN A 6 22.08 22.39 -11.73
N ALA A 7 21.51 23.47 -11.19
CA ALA A 7 20.26 23.43 -10.44
C ALA A 7 19.06 23.11 -11.34
N SER A 8 19.02 23.65 -12.57
CA SER A 8 17.97 23.32 -13.54
C SER A 8 18.12 21.89 -14.05
N ASN A 9 19.33 21.43 -14.34
CA ASN A 9 19.60 20.05 -14.74
C ASN A 9 19.23 19.03 -13.66
N LEU A 10 19.46 19.37 -12.38
CA LEU A 10 19.02 18.54 -11.27
C LEU A 10 17.49 18.46 -11.20
N ALA A 11 16.81 19.61 -11.27
CA ALA A 11 15.36 19.69 -11.23
C ALA A 11 14.71 18.82 -12.33
N THR A 12 15.19 18.91 -13.57
CA THR A 12 14.63 18.15 -14.70
C THR A 12 14.86 16.65 -14.57
N ARG A 13 16.06 16.22 -14.15
CA ARG A 13 16.39 14.80 -13.96
C ARG A 13 15.58 14.17 -12.83
N ILE A 14 15.43 14.88 -11.71
CA ILE A 14 14.62 14.39 -10.58
C ILE A 14 13.15 14.35 -10.96
N LEU A 15 12.64 15.37 -11.67
CA LEU A 15 11.26 15.36 -12.13
C LEU A 15 10.99 14.18 -13.09
N LEU A 16 11.89 13.92 -14.04
CA LEU A 16 11.79 12.76 -14.92
C LEU A 16 11.79 11.44 -14.13
N LEU A 17 12.66 11.33 -13.12
CA LEU A 17 12.68 10.16 -12.23
C LEU A 17 11.34 10.01 -11.48
N THR A 18 10.77 11.10 -10.96
CA THR A 18 9.47 11.08 -10.27
C THR A 18 8.34 10.63 -11.20
N LEU A 19 8.33 11.08 -12.46
CA LEU A 19 7.35 10.65 -13.46
C LEU A 19 7.50 9.16 -13.80
N LEU A 20 8.72 8.68 -14.00
CA LEU A 20 8.98 7.25 -14.21
C LEU A 20 8.57 6.40 -13.01
N PHE A 21 8.77 6.91 -11.80
CA PHE A 21 8.39 6.23 -10.56
C PHE A 21 6.87 6.12 -10.43
N GLU A 22 6.09 7.06 -10.97
CA GLU A 22 4.63 6.96 -10.99
C GLU A 22 4.12 5.71 -11.72
N GLU A 23 4.74 5.41 -12.86
CA GLU A 23 4.44 4.23 -13.68
C GLU A 23 5.04 2.94 -13.09
N LEU A 24 6.31 2.98 -12.68
CA LEU A 24 7.08 1.80 -12.25
C LEU A 24 7.41 1.82 -10.75
N LYS A 25 6.36 1.79 -9.91
CA LYS A 25 6.46 1.97 -8.44
C LYS A 25 7.54 1.12 -7.76
N LEU A 26 7.35 -0.20 -7.67
CA LEU A 26 8.27 -1.07 -6.91
C LEU A 26 9.69 -1.13 -7.51
N PRO A 27 9.88 -1.25 -8.84
CA PRO A 27 11.21 -1.23 -9.43
C PRO A 27 11.96 0.08 -9.18
N CYS A 28 11.32 1.23 -9.38
CA CYS A 28 11.95 2.53 -9.14
C CYS A 28 12.25 2.75 -7.65
N ALA A 29 11.38 2.33 -6.74
CA ALA A 29 11.65 2.41 -5.30
C ALA A 29 12.93 1.65 -4.93
N ARG A 30 13.14 0.45 -5.50
CA ARG A 30 14.34 -0.36 -5.27
C ARG A 30 15.60 0.30 -5.82
N VAL A 31 15.53 0.92 -7.00
CA VAL A 31 16.67 1.66 -7.58
C VAL A 31 17.01 2.89 -6.73
N VAL A 32 16.00 3.63 -6.26
CA VAL A 32 16.18 4.79 -5.38
C VAL A 32 16.82 4.39 -4.04
N GLU A 33 16.41 3.26 -3.47
CA GLU A 33 16.98 2.73 -2.23
C GLU A 33 18.43 2.24 -2.42
N SER A 34 18.69 1.43 -3.44
CA SER A 34 20.03 0.88 -3.71
C SER A 34 21.05 1.92 -4.17
N SER A 35 20.62 2.98 -4.85
CA SER A 35 21.50 4.09 -5.25
C SER A 35 21.88 5.02 -4.10
N GLY A 36 21.16 4.98 -2.97
CA GLY A 36 21.38 5.89 -1.84
C GLY A 36 21.11 7.37 -2.17
N ILE A 37 20.44 7.67 -3.29
CA ILE A 37 20.22 9.05 -3.76
C ILE A 37 19.41 9.88 -2.75
N LEU A 38 18.48 9.26 -2.02
CA LEU A 38 17.69 9.93 -0.98
C LEU A 38 18.57 10.56 0.10
N ASN A 39 19.65 9.88 0.51
CA ASN A 39 20.55 10.39 1.54
C ASN A 39 21.22 11.70 1.08
N VAL A 40 21.61 11.75 -0.18
CA VAL A 40 22.24 12.94 -0.78
C VAL A 40 21.23 14.07 -0.91
N LEU A 41 20.01 13.78 -1.35
CA LEU A 41 18.95 14.78 -1.51
C LEU A 41 18.47 15.35 -0.17
N ILE A 42 18.36 14.51 0.86
CA ILE A 42 17.98 14.95 2.22
C ILE A 42 19.07 15.84 2.82
N LYS A 43 20.35 15.45 2.68
CA LYS A 43 21.49 16.31 3.08
C LYS A 43 21.50 17.63 2.32
N LEU A 44 21.19 17.61 1.03
CA LEU A 44 21.08 18.84 0.23
C LEU A 44 19.96 19.75 0.74
N LEU A 45 18.80 19.19 1.09
CA LEU A 45 17.71 19.95 1.73
C LEU A 45 18.14 20.55 3.07
N GLU A 46 18.91 19.82 3.87
CA GLU A 46 19.46 20.30 5.15
C GLU A 46 20.38 21.50 4.96
N VAL A 47 21.37 21.39 4.06
CA VAL A 47 22.37 22.44 3.79
C VAL A 47 21.75 23.70 3.21
N VAL A 48 20.61 23.60 2.53
CA VAL A 48 19.96 24.74 1.86
C VAL A 48 19.11 25.57 2.83
N GLN A 49 18.74 25.06 4.01
CA GLN A 49 17.91 25.80 4.97
C GLN A 49 18.53 27.14 5.41
N PRO A 50 19.81 27.22 5.83
CA PRO A 50 20.39 28.49 6.25
C PRO A 50 20.45 29.50 5.10
N CYS A 51 20.64 29.02 3.87
CA CYS A 51 20.68 29.86 2.68
C CYS A 51 19.30 30.46 2.35
N LEU A 52 18.23 29.67 2.47
CA LEU A 52 16.86 30.17 2.31
C LEU A 52 16.49 31.19 3.40
N GLN A 53 16.94 30.95 4.63
CA GLN A 53 16.71 31.87 5.74
C GLN A 53 17.44 33.21 5.54
N ALA A 54 18.70 33.18 5.11
CA ALA A 54 19.45 34.40 4.77
C ALA A 54 18.81 35.16 3.60
N ALA A 55 18.34 34.45 2.57
CA ALA A 55 17.63 35.06 1.44
C ALA A 55 16.31 35.75 1.88
N LYS A 56 15.62 35.17 2.88
CA LYS A 56 14.43 35.79 3.49
C LYS A 56 14.75 37.13 4.15
N GLU A 57 15.85 37.21 4.89
CA GLU A 57 16.29 38.45 5.55
C GLU A 57 16.62 39.56 4.55
N GLN A 58 17.18 39.17 3.40
CA GLN A 58 17.53 40.08 2.30
C GLN A 58 16.35 40.42 1.38
N LYS A 59 15.16 39.85 1.62
CA LYS A 59 13.95 39.97 0.77
C LYS A 59 14.12 39.49 -0.69
N GLU A 60 15.19 38.76 -1.00
CA GLU A 60 15.46 38.16 -2.31
C GLU A 60 15.16 36.66 -2.29
N VAL A 61 13.93 36.29 -1.91
CA VAL A 61 13.56 34.88 -1.81
C VAL A 61 13.27 34.33 -3.20
N GLN A 62 14.24 33.57 -3.72
CA GLN A 62 14.03 32.75 -4.90
C GLN A 62 14.16 31.27 -4.53
N THR A 63 13.05 30.53 -4.58
CA THR A 63 13.09 29.10 -4.34
C THR A 63 13.85 28.39 -5.47
N PRO A 64 14.85 27.55 -5.15
CA PRO A 64 15.47 26.68 -6.14
C PRO A 64 14.47 25.69 -6.75
N LYS A 65 14.41 25.64 -8.08
CA LYS A 65 13.44 24.82 -8.84
C LYS A 65 13.55 23.31 -8.60
N TRP A 66 14.65 22.83 -8.02
CA TRP A 66 14.84 21.42 -7.70
C TRP A 66 14.20 21.00 -6.37
N ILE A 67 13.81 21.94 -5.49
CA ILE A 67 13.23 21.61 -4.19
C ILE A 67 11.91 20.86 -4.37
N THR A 68 10.98 21.36 -5.19
CA THR A 68 9.69 20.71 -5.43
C THR A 68 9.84 19.28 -5.95
N PRO A 69 10.60 19.01 -7.03
CA PRO A 69 10.83 17.63 -7.50
C PRO A 69 11.45 16.73 -6.42
N VAL A 70 12.37 17.22 -5.60
CA VAL A 70 12.98 16.44 -4.52
C VAL A 70 11.95 16.06 -3.46
N LEU A 71 11.13 17.02 -3.01
CA LEU A 71 10.08 16.76 -2.02
C LEU A 71 9.05 15.75 -2.55
N LEU A 72 8.68 15.87 -3.83
CA LEU A 72 7.78 14.92 -4.49
C LEU A 72 8.38 13.52 -4.58
N LEU A 73 9.67 13.40 -4.94
CA LEU A 73 10.35 12.11 -5.01
C LEU A 73 10.39 11.42 -3.63
N ILE A 74 10.70 12.17 -2.57
CA ILE A 74 10.74 11.67 -1.19
C ILE A 74 9.34 11.25 -0.73
N ASP A 75 8.31 12.08 -0.99
CA ASP A 75 6.91 11.75 -0.68
C ASP A 75 6.47 10.46 -1.40
N PHE A 76 6.82 10.33 -2.67
CA PHE A 76 6.46 9.17 -3.49
C PHE A 76 7.18 7.89 -3.06
N TYR A 77 8.46 8.00 -2.71
CA TYR A 77 9.23 6.90 -2.15
C TYR A 77 8.61 6.38 -0.85
N GLU A 78 8.34 7.27 0.11
CA GLU A 78 7.76 6.87 1.40
C GLU A 78 6.34 6.31 1.24
N LYS A 79 5.53 6.89 0.34
CA LYS A 79 4.23 6.33 -0.05
C LYS A 79 4.35 4.89 -0.55
N THR A 80 5.35 4.63 -1.40
CA THR A 80 5.58 3.31 -1.99
C THR A 80 6.11 2.33 -0.95
N ALA A 81 6.98 2.77 -0.04
CA ALA A 81 7.49 1.96 1.06
C ALA A 81 6.37 1.50 2.00
N ILE A 82 5.47 2.42 2.40
CA ILE A 82 4.29 2.07 3.21
C ILE A 82 3.39 1.06 2.47
N SER A 83 3.14 1.28 1.18
CA SER A 83 2.34 0.38 0.35
C SER A 83 2.96 -1.03 0.26
N SER A 84 4.28 -1.10 0.04
CA SER A 84 5.05 -2.35 0.01
C SER A 84 4.96 -3.11 1.33
N LYS A 85 5.18 -2.44 2.47
CA LYS A 85 5.05 -3.04 3.81
C LYS A 85 3.64 -3.56 4.09
N ARG A 86 2.60 -2.79 3.74
CA ARG A 86 1.20 -3.22 3.89
C ARG A 86 0.88 -4.45 3.03
N ARG A 87 1.39 -4.50 1.79
CA ARG A 87 1.25 -5.65 0.91
C ARG A 87 1.95 -6.88 1.49
N ALA A 88 3.18 -6.75 1.97
CA ALA A 88 3.91 -7.86 2.62
C ALA A 88 3.20 -8.38 3.88
N GLN A 89 2.60 -7.49 4.69
CA GLN A 89 1.77 -7.88 5.82
C GLN A 89 0.51 -8.64 5.38
N MET A 90 -0.19 -8.14 4.35
CA MET A 90 -1.38 -8.80 3.81
C MET A 90 -1.05 -10.18 3.24
N ASN A 91 0.11 -10.33 2.59
CA ASN A 91 0.56 -11.59 2.01
C ASN A 91 0.71 -12.72 3.05
N LYS A 92 0.95 -12.40 4.33
CA LYS A 92 0.94 -13.40 5.42
C LYS A 92 -0.41 -14.08 5.63
N TYR A 93 -1.49 -13.42 5.23
CA TYR A 93 -2.86 -13.93 5.34
C TYR A 93 -3.37 -14.49 4.01
N LEU A 94 -2.58 -14.43 2.94
CA LEU A 94 -2.94 -14.98 1.63
C LEU A 94 -2.58 -16.46 1.56
N GLN A 95 -3.31 -17.20 0.72
CA GLN A 95 -3.06 -18.63 0.55
C GLN A 95 -1.84 -18.86 -0.34
N ALA A 96 -0.91 -19.71 0.09
CA ALA A 96 0.32 -20.02 -0.66
C ALA A 96 0.03 -20.60 -2.06
N ASN A 97 -1.08 -21.35 -2.21
CA ASN A 97 -1.44 -22.06 -3.43
C ASN A 97 -2.48 -21.31 -4.29
N GLY A 98 -2.63 -19.99 -4.08
CA GLY A 98 -3.62 -19.17 -4.76
C GLY A 98 -4.83 -18.84 -3.88
N ASN A 99 -5.31 -17.60 -3.95
CA ASN A 99 -6.34 -17.15 -3.04
C ASN A 99 -7.73 -17.66 -3.43
N ASN A 100 -8.62 -17.83 -2.45
CA ASN A 100 -10.00 -18.24 -2.70
C ASN A 100 -10.93 -17.03 -2.76
N TRP A 101 -11.36 -16.68 -3.97
CA TRP A 101 -12.32 -15.63 -4.27
C TRP A 101 -13.76 -16.17 -4.20
N ARG A 102 -14.65 -15.37 -3.60
CA ARG A 102 -16.06 -15.72 -3.45
C ARG A 102 -16.96 -14.57 -3.88
N TRP A 103 -18.16 -14.90 -4.33
CA TRP A 103 -19.23 -13.97 -4.63
C TRP A 103 -20.46 -14.29 -3.79
N PHE A 104 -21.23 -13.26 -3.44
CA PHE A 104 -22.42 -13.44 -2.62
C PHE A 104 -23.63 -13.76 -3.49
N ASP A 105 -24.31 -14.87 -3.19
CA ASP A 105 -25.53 -15.26 -3.87
C ASP A 105 -26.76 -14.81 -3.08
N ASP A 106 -27.40 -13.75 -3.58
CA ASP A 106 -28.57 -13.13 -2.95
C ASP A 106 -29.75 -14.11 -2.76
N ARG A 107 -29.83 -15.16 -3.59
CA ARG A 107 -30.93 -16.15 -3.51
C ARG A 107 -30.76 -17.10 -2.34
N SER A 108 -29.54 -17.57 -2.12
CA SER A 108 -29.22 -18.51 -1.04
C SER A 108 -28.73 -17.82 0.24
N GLY A 109 -28.37 -16.53 0.15
CA GLY A 109 -27.76 -15.78 1.25
C GLY A 109 -26.36 -16.27 1.62
N ARG A 110 -25.67 -16.99 0.72
CA ARG A 110 -24.38 -17.64 1.00
C ARG A 110 -23.28 -17.13 0.08
N TRP A 111 -22.05 -17.22 0.57
CA TRP A 111 -20.84 -16.97 -0.22
C TRP A 111 -20.49 -18.21 -1.04
N CYS A 112 -20.47 -18.05 -2.36
CA CYS A 112 -20.14 -19.10 -3.32
C CYS A 112 -18.71 -18.90 -3.84
N SER A 113 -17.93 -19.99 -3.94
CA SER A 113 -16.60 -19.93 -4.55
C SER A 113 -16.72 -19.85 -6.07
N TYR A 114 -15.76 -19.19 -6.72
CA TYR A 114 -15.63 -19.27 -8.18
C TYR A 114 -15.15 -20.65 -8.63
N SER A 115 -15.37 -20.97 -9.91
CA SER A 115 -14.70 -22.11 -10.54
C SER A 115 -13.18 -21.92 -10.52
N ALA A 116 -12.40 -23.00 -10.52
CA ALA A 116 -10.93 -22.92 -10.45
C ALA A 116 -10.32 -22.03 -11.55
N SER A 117 -10.85 -22.12 -12.78
CA SER A 117 -10.43 -21.25 -13.90
C SER A 117 -10.70 -19.78 -13.61
N ASN A 118 -11.94 -19.43 -13.24
CA ASN A 118 -12.31 -18.03 -13.00
C ASN A 118 -11.59 -17.47 -11.76
N ASN A 119 -11.45 -18.28 -10.72
CA ASN A 119 -10.69 -17.93 -9.52
C ASN A 119 -9.23 -17.59 -9.88
N SER A 120 -8.59 -18.40 -10.74
CA SER A 120 -7.22 -18.17 -11.17
C SER A 120 -7.09 -16.89 -12.01
N THR A 121 -8.04 -16.63 -12.92
CA THR A 121 -8.08 -15.37 -13.70
C THR A 121 -8.24 -14.15 -12.80
N ILE A 122 -9.15 -14.22 -11.82
CA ILE A 122 -9.39 -13.13 -10.87
C ILE A 122 -8.15 -12.92 -9.98
N ASP A 123 -7.57 -14.00 -9.45
CA ASP A 123 -6.40 -13.92 -8.57
C ASP A 123 -5.16 -13.41 -9.29
N ALA A 124 -4.93 -13.80 -10.55
CA ALA A 124 -3.84 -13.30 -11.36
C ALA A 124 -3.95 -11.79 -11.62
N ALA A 125 -5.14 -11.31 -12.00
CA ALA A 125 -5.37 -9.88 -12.23
C ALA A 125 -5.21 -9.07 -10.93
N TRP A 126 -5.71 -9.58 -9.80
CA TRP A 126 -5.51 -8.95 -8.50
C TRP A 126 -4.02 -8.88 -8.12
N LYS A 127 -3.27 -9.97 -8.31
CA LYS A 127 -1.82 -10.03 -8.04
C LYS A 127 -1.03 -9.06 -8.93
N ALA A 128 -1.43 -8.91 -10.19
CA ALA A 128 -0.87 -7.93 -11.12
C ALA A 128 -1.17 -6.47 -10.72
N GLY A 129 -2.12 -6.24 -9.82
CA GLY A 129 -2.52 -4.91 -9.38
C GLY A 129 -3.51 -4.22 -10.31
N GLU A 130 -4.23 -4.98 -11.13
CA GLU A 130 -5.30 -4.47 -11.97
C GLU A 130 -6.44 -3.90 -11.11
N THR A 131 -7.19 -2.95 -11.66
CA THR A 131 -8.34 -2.35 -10.96
C THR A 131 -9.64 -3.12 -11.21
N SER A 132 -9.68 -3.93 -12.27
CA SER A 132 -10.80 -4.79 -12.60
C SER A 132 -10.37 -5.96 -13.49
N VAL A 133 -11.20 -6.98 -13.58
CA VAL A 133 -10.96 -8.15 -14.43
C VAL A 133 -12.25 -8.65 -15.05
N ARG A 134 -12.20 -9.04 -16.32
CA ARG A 134 -13.33 -9.60 -17.06
C ARG A 134 -13.19 -11.11 -17.14
N PHE A 135 -14.29 -11.83 -16.95
CA PHE A 135 -14.34 -13.27 -17.11
C PHE A 135 -15.74 -13.71 -17.57
N THR A 136 -15.85 -14.96 -18.00
CA THR A 136 -17.10 -15.58 -18.44
C THR A 136 -17.51 -16.69 -17.47
N ALA A 137 -18.80 -16.77 -17.17
CA ALA A 137 -19.36 -17.90 -16.43
C ALA A 137 -20.68 -18.33 -17.08
N GLY A 138 -20.73 -19.59 -17.52
CA GLY A 138 -21.79 -20.05 -18.41
C GLY A 138 -21.75 -19.27 -19.74
N ARG A 139 -22.86 -18.61 -20.10
CA ARG A 139 -22.97 -17.81 -21.33
C ARG A 139 -22.95 -16.30 -21.11
N ARG A 140 -22.61 -15.86 -19.89
CA ARG A 140 -22.66 -14.45 -19.48
C ARG A 140 -21.27 -13.91 -19.20
N ARG A 141 -21.09 -12.62 -19.44
CA ARG A 141 -19.86 -11.87 -19.13
C ARG A 141 -20.00 -11.10 -17.84
N TYR A 142 -18.94 -11.16 -17.04
CA TYR A 142 -18.86 -10.49 -15.75
C TYR A 142 -17.57 -9.69 -15.66
N THR A 143 -17.64 -8.55 -14.99
CA THR A 143 -16.48 -7.76 -14.59
C THR A 143 -16.42 -7.70 -13.07
N VAL A 144 -15.32 -8.17 -12.47
CA VAL A 144 -15.03 -7.89 -11.05
C VAL A 144 -14.29 -6.57 -10.97
N GLN A 145 -14.81 -5.65 -10.18
CA GLN A 145 -14.19 -4.38 -9.85
C GLN A 145 -13.55 -4.48 -8.47
N PHE A 146 -12.22 -4.49 -8.44
CA PHE A 146 -11.43 -4.65 -7.22
C PHE A 146 -11.50 -3.44 -6.29
N THR A 147 -11.70 -2.24 -6.87
CA THR A 147 -11.83 -0.99 -6.11
C THR A 147 -13.08 -0.95 -5.23
N THR A 148 -14.16 -1.59 -5.66
CA THR A 148 -15.45 -1.62 -4.93
C THR A 148 -15.79 -2.99 -4.36
N MET A 149 -14.98 -4.01 -4.65
CA MET A 149 -15.21 -5.41 -4.29
C MET A 149 -16.60 -5.90 -4.73
N VAL A 150 -16.93 -5.64 -6.00
CA VAL A 150 -18.21 -6.02 -6.62
C VAL A 150 -17.99 -6.67 -7.99
N GLN A 151 -18.72 -7.75 -8.26
CA GLN A 151 -18.91 -8.31 -9.58
C GLN A 151 -20.13 -7.67 -10.25
N VAL A 152 -19.97 -7.24 -11.50
CA VAL A 152 -21.03 -6.66 -12.33
C VAL A 152 -21.30 -7.58 -13.52
N ASN A 153 -22.56 -7.94 -13.74
CA ASN A 153 -23.01 -8.58 -14.97
C ASN A 153 -23.05 -7.56 -16.10
N GLU A 154 -22.31 -7.77 -17.18
CA GLU A 154 -22.23 -6.80 -18.29
C GLU A 154 -23.52 -6.70 -19.10
N GLU A 155 -24.35 -7.76 -19.09
CA GLU A 155 -25.61 -7.78 -19.84
C GLU A 155 -26.74 -7.09 -19.09
N THR A 156 -26.82 -7.31 -17.77
CA THR A 156 -27.97 -6.87 -16.96
C THR A 156 -27.62 -5.74 -16.00
N GLY A 157 -26.34 -5.37 -15.87
CA GLY A 157 -25.86 -4.43 -14.85
C GLY A 157 -25.99 -4.92 -13.41
N ASN A 158 -26.37 -6.18 -13.18
CA ASN A 158 -26.61 -6.69 -11.82
C ASN A 158 -25.29 -6.76 -11.04
N ARG A 159 -25.30 -6.30 -9.79
CA ARG A 159 -24.12 -6.11 -8.95
C ARG A 159 -24.15 -7.08 -7.77
N ARG A 160 -23.09 -7.84 -7.58
CA ARG A 160 -22.95 -8.80 -6.46
C ARG A 160 -21.66 -8.55 -5.70
N PRO A 161 -21.68 -8.50 -4.36
CA PRO A 161 -20.47 -8.41 -3.56
C PRO A 161 -19.51 -9.57 -3.84
N VAL A 162 -18.21 -9.28 -3.81
CA VAL A 162 -17.14 -10.28 -3.86
C VAL A 162 -16.22 -10.14 -2.65
N MET A 163 -15.57 -11.22 -2.26
CA MET A 163 -14.58 -11.21 -1.18
C MET A 163 -13.39 -12.11 -1.49
N LEU A 164 -12.26 -11.72 -0.90
CA LEU A 164 -11.06 -12.55 -0.82
C LEU A 164 -11.04 -13.29 0.52
N THR A 165 -10.94 -14.61 0.50
CA THR A 165 -10.86 -15.38 1.74
C THR A 165 -9.45 -15.34 2.30
N LEU A 166 -9.28 -14.70 3.45
CA LEU A 166 -8.01 -14.63 4.18
C LEU A 166 -7.81 -15.88 5.06
N LEU A 167 -6.57 -16.33 5.20
CA LEU A 167 -6.18 -17.33 6.19
C LEU A 167 -6.37 -16.76 7.60
N ARG A 168 -7.06 -17.50 8.46
CA ARG A 168 -7.01 -17.25 9.91
C ARG A 168 -5.63 -17.68 10.41
N VAL A 169 -4.92 -16.76 11.06
CA VAL A 169 -3.71 -17.11 11.81
C VAL A 169 -4.13 -18.07 12.94
N PRO A 170 -3.47 -19.23 13.10
CA PRO A 170 -3.66 -20.06 14.28
C PRO A 170 -3.34 -19.21 15.51
N ARG A 171 -4.31 -19.03 16.41
CA ARG A 171 -4.03 -18.44 17.72
C ARG A 171 -2.96 -19.32 18.37
N LEU A 172 -1.77 -18.76 18.62
CA LEU A 172 -0.79 -19.38 19.51
C LEU A 172 -1.51 -19.68 20.83
N GLY A 173 -1.64 -20.97 21.14
CA GLY A 173 -2.44 -21.44 22.25
C GLY A 173 -2.04 -20.79 23.56
N LYS A 174 -3.02 -20.19 24.24
CA LYS A 174 -2.99 -20.01 25.69
C LYS A 174 -4.27 -20.59 26.25
N GLY A 175 -4.11 -21.67 27.01
CA GLY A 175 -5.17 -22.18 27.86
C GLY A 175 -5.53 -21.14 28.91
N ALA A 176 -6.80 -20.75 28.91
CA ALA A 176 -7.52 -20.25 30.07
C ALA A 176 -9.00 -20.38 29.73
N LYS A 177 -9.72 -21.18 30.53
CA LYS A 177 -11.17 -21.18 30.56
C LYS A 177 -11.64 -19.76 30.89
N GLU A 178 -12.47 -19.18 30.04
CA GLU A 178 -13.59 -18.36 30.49
C GLU A 178 -14.66 -18.27 29.39
N SER A 179 -15.89 -18.44 29.84
CA SER A 179 -17.11 -18.63 29.06
C SER A 179 -17.63 -17.29 28.54
N ASN A 180 -17.56 -17.06 27.23
CA ASN A 180 -18.68 -16.51 26.43
C ASN A 180 -18.27 -16.37 24.97
N GLY A 181 -18.98 -17.07 24.07
CA GLY A 181 -18.73 -16.96 22.63
C GLY A 181 -19.27 -18.11 21.77
N GLN A 182 -20.14 -18.96 22.31
CA GLN A 182 -20.83 -19.98 21.52
C GLN A 182 -22.05 -19.39 20.80
N GLU A 183 -21.82 -18.61 19.74
CA GLU A 183 -22.91 -18.34 18.78
C GLU A 183 -22.46 -18.24 17.31
N LEU A 184 -21.18 -18.46 17.00
CA LEU A 184 -20.69 -18.45 15.61
C LEU A 184 -20.12 -19.78 15.11
N GLU A 185 -20.18 -20.83 15.93
CA GLU A 185 -19.56 -22.14 15.62
C GLU A 185 -20.54 -23.19 15.08
N LYS A 186 -21.86 -22.92 15.07
CA LYS A 186 -22.87 -23.89 14.60
C LYS A 186 -23.23 -23.84 13.11
N THR A 187 -22.75 -22.87 12.34
CA THR A 187 -23.20 -22.70 10.93
C THR A 187 -22.24 -23.26 9.87
N LEU A 188 -21.16 -23.94 10.26
CA LEU A 188 -20.12 -24.39 9.32
C LEU A 188 -19.82 -25.91 9.29
N GLU A 189 -20.42 -26.73 10.16
CA GLU A 189 -20.12 -28.19 10.20
C GLU A 189 -21.31 -29.15 10.03
N GLU A 190 -22.53 -28.67 9.74
CA GLU A 190 -23.63 -29.57 9.39
C GLU A 190 -23.77 -29.71 7.87
N GLY A 191 -23.25 -30.81 7.34
CA GLY A 191 -23.38 -31.16 5.93
C GLY A 191 -22.56 -32.37 5.48
N LYS A 192 -22.42 -33.40 6.34
CA LYS A 192 -21.87 -34.70 5.93
C LYS A 192 -22.79 -35.83 6.42
N GLU A 193 -23.88 -36.03 5.68
CA GLU A 193 -24.72 -37.23 5.75
C GLU A 193 -24.74 -37.84 4.34
N THR A 194 -24.03 -38.95 4.12
CA THR A 194 -24.51 -40.35 4.18
C THR A 194 -25.56 -40.67 3.11
N GLU A 195 -25.08 -41.17 1.97
CA GLU A 195 -25.87 -42.05 1.11
C GLU A 195 -25.41 -43.49 1.32
N SER A 196 -26.37 -44.31 1.76
CA SER A 196 -26.26 -45.75 1.95
C SER A 196 -27.00 -46.50 0.86
N LYS A 197 -26.34 -47.53 0.29
CA LYS A 197 -26.81 -48.90 -0.08
C LYS A 197 -26.41 -49.33 -1.51
N PRO A 198 -26.30 -50.65 -1.79
CA PRO A 198 -25.86 -51.77 -0.95
C PRO A 198 -24.75 -52.64 -1.62
N LYS A 199 -24.12 -53.51 -0.81
CA LYS A 199 -23.17 -54.57 -1.19
C LYS A 199 -23.81 -55.63 -2.11
N GLU A 200 -23.03 -56.12 -3.08
CA GLU A 200 -22.96 -57.54 -3.42
C GLU A 200 -21.49 -57.99 -3.41
N GLU A 201 -21.23 -59.12 -2.77
CA GLU A 201 -19.93 -59.76 -2.58
C GLU A 201 -19.64 -60.77 -3.70
N LYS A 202 -18.38 -60.86 -4.14
CA LYS A 202 -17.69 -62.15 -4.30
C LYS A 202 -16.17 -62.00 -4.33
N ALA A 203 -15.53 -62.89 -3.60
CA ALA A 203 -14.11 -62.98 -3.29
C ALA A 203 -13.29 -63.64 -4.41
N ASN A 204 -11.98 -63.35 -4.46
CA ASN A 204 -10.94 -64.38 -4.24
C ASN A 204 -9.50 -63.82 -4.16
N ASP A 205 -8.77 -64.44 -3.22
CA ASP A 205 -7.34 -64.59 -2.88
C ASP A 205 -6.15 -63.99 -3.67
N ALA A 206 -5.06 -63.79 -2.90
CA ALA A 206 -3.74 -63.18 -3.17
C ALA A 206 -2.69 -64.16 -3.81
N PRO A 207 -1.33 -63.96 -3.79
CA PRO A 207 -0.42 -62.80 -3.61
C PRO A 207 0.79 -62.67 -4.61
N VAL A 208 1.35 -61.43 -4.81
CA VAL A 208 2.79 -60.92 -4.86
C VAL A 208 3.92 -61.73 -5.60
N PRO A 209 5.15 -61.22 -6.03
CA PRO A 209 5.76 -59.88 -6.31
C PRO A 209 6.49 -59.73 -7.70
N ALA A 210 7.00 -58.52 -8.04
CA ALA A 210 8.43 -58.21 -8.37
C ALA A 210 8.67 -57.11 -9.44
N GLU A 211 9.42 -56.07 -9.03
CA GLU A 211 10.46 -55.26 -9.71
C GLU A 211 10.33 -54.73 -11.16
N SER A 212 10.40 -53.39 -11.34
CA SER A 212 11.54 -52.63 -11.94
C SER A 212 11.19 -51.14 -12.20
N LEU A 213 12.21 -50.27 -12.09
CA LEU A 213 12.20 -48.79 -12.05
C LEU A 213 12.20 -48.12 -13.47
N PRO A 214 12.42 -46.79 -13.63
CA PRO A 214 11.42 -45.73 -13.88
C PRO A 214 11.53 -45.09 -15.29
N PRO A 215 10.64 -44.16 -15.68
CA PRO A 215 11.02 -43.06 -16.56
C PRO A 215 11.03 -41.74 -15.81
N GLU A 216 12.14 -41.03 -16.02
CA GLU A 216 12.48 -39.71 -15.51
C GLU A 216 11.31 -38.73 -15.66
N LYS A 217 10.82 -38.22 -14.52
CA LYS A 217 9.87 -37.11 -14.48
C LYS A 217 10.67 -35.82 -14.32
N GLU A 218 10.73 -35.08 -15.41
CA GLU A 218 11.18 -33.69 -15.48
C GLU A 218 10.70 -32.90 -14.26
N ALA A 219 11.63 -32.22 -13.60
CA ALA A 219 11.33 -31.26 -12.55
C ALA A 219 10.40 -30.16 -13.11
N PRO A 220 9.32 -29.77 -12.39
CA PRO A 220 8.52 -28.63 -12.80
C PRO A 220 9.38 -27.36 -12.82
N PRO A 221 9.15 -26.42 -13.76
CA PRO A 221 9.88 -25.17 -13.81
C PRO A 221 9.72 -24.44 -12.47
N GLU A 222 10.83 -23.95 -11.93
CA GLU A 222 10.81 -23.02 -10.81
C GLU A 222 9.91 -21.84 -11.17
N GLU A 223 8.67 -21.87 -10.68
CA GLU A 223 7.82 -20.69 -10.65
C GLU A 223 8.60 -19.62 -9.92
N LEU A 224 9.02 -18.61 -10.69
CA LEU A 224 9.61 -17.37 -10.21
C LEU A 224 8.82 -16.91 -8.99
N LYS A 225 9.33 -17.20 -7.80
CA LYS A 225 8.95 -16.48 -6.59
C LYS A 225 9.18 -15.03 -6.95
N GLN A 226 8.10 -14.31 -7.25
CA GLN A 226 8.13 -12.85 -7.26
C GLN A 226 8.69 -12.48 -5.90
N LEU A 227 10.00 -12.19 -5.87
CA LEU A 227 10.65 -11.69 -4.67
C LEU A 227 9.80 -10.50 -4.27
N GLU A 228 9.09 -10.63 -3.16
CA GLU A 228 8.33 -9.53 -2.60
C GLU A 228 9.34 -8.42 -2.31
N ILE A 229 9.39 -7.42 -3.20
CA ILE A 229 10.29 -6.29 -3.05
C ILE A 229 9.78 -5.49 -1.86
N LEU A 230 10.36 -5.76 -0.69
CA LEU A 230 10.12 -5.02 0.53
C LEU A 230 11.04 -3.80 0.54
N ILE A 231 10.44 -2.62 0.52
CA ILE A 231 11.16 -1.35 0.60
C ILE A 231 11.21 -0.93 2.06
N GLN A 232 12.40 -0.61 2.56
CA GLN A 232 12.62 -0.29 3.98
C GLN A 232 11.99 1.06 4.36
N GLY A 233 11.91 2.00 3.42
CA GLY A 233 11.39 3.36 3.65
C GLY A 233 12.40 4.29 4.31
N LEU A 234 11.94 5.44 4.78
CA LEU A 234 12.79 6.44 5.45
C LEU A 234 13.20 5.97 6.86
N THR A 235 14.45 6.22 7.23
CA THR A 235 14.94 6.00 8.61
C THR A 235 14.44 7.10 9.56
N GLU A 236 14.43 6.84 10.87
CA GLU A 236 14.01 7.86 11.84
C GLU A 236 14.86 9.14 11.74
N GLU A 237 16.17 9.00 11.54
CA GLU A 237 17.10 10.12 11.37
C GLU A 237 16.70 10.98 10.16
N MET A 238 16.47 10.36 9.00
CA MET A 238 16.01 11.04 7.79
C MET A 238 14.69 11.79 8.01
N VAL A 239 13.73 11.16 8.70
CA VAL A 239 12.44 11.78 9.00
C VAL A 239 12.62 13.01 9.89
N THR A 240 13.48 12.95 10.92
CA THR A 240 13.74 14.12 11.78
C THR A 240 14.38 15.28 11.02
N VAL A 241 15.31 15.02 10.11
CA VAL A 241 15.94 16.04 9.26
C VAL A 241 14.90 16.65 8.31
N LEU A 242 14.07 15.82 7.68
CA LEU A 242 13.01 16.26 6.79
C LEU A 242 11.98 17.13 7.49
N ILE A 243 11.53 16.77 8.68
CA ILE A 243 10.58 17.58 9.47
C ILE A 243 11.18 18.97 9.76
N ARG A 244 12.44 19.04 10.20
CA ARG A 244 13.13 20.33 10.42
C ARG A 244 13.23 21.15 9.13
N ALA A 245 13.58 20.50 8.02
CA ALA A 245 13.65 21.15 6.70
C ALA A 245 12.32 21.71 6.25
N CYS A 246 11.26 20.91 6.34
CA CYS A 246 9.92 21.32 5.98
C CYS A 246 9.44 22.49 6.84
N VAL A 247 9.64 22.44 8.16
CA VAL A 247 9.24 23.55 9.04
C VAL A 247 10.04 24.82 8.74
N SER A 248 11.35 24.71 8.47
CA SER A 248 12.15 25.86 8.02
C SER A 248 11.58 26.49 6.74
N MET A 249 11.19 25.67 5.76
CA MET A 249 10.57 26.15 4.51
C MET A 249 9.19 26.78 4.71
N LEU A 250 8.38 26.34 5.69
CA LEU A 250 7.13 27.01 6.05
C LEU A 250 7.35 28.44 6.57
N GLY A 251 8.56 28.73 7.06
CA GLY A 251 8.92 30.04 7.59
C GLY A 251 9.40 31.03 6.54
N VAL A 252 9.65 30.56 5.32
CA VAL A 252 10.17 31.34 4.20
C VAL A 252 9.03 31.46 3.17
N PRO A 253 8.87 32.60 2.47
CA PRO A 253 7.87 32.75 1.42
C PRO A 253 8.28 31.96 0.16
N VAL A 254 8.22 30.63 0.25
CA VAL A 254 8.45 29.70 -0.86
C VAL A 254 7.27 29.75 -1.84
N ASP A 255 7.50 29.28 -3.06
CA ASP A 255 6.46 29.18 -4.08
C ASP A 255 5.32 28.23 -3.67
N PRO A 256 4.09 28.44 -4.18
CA PRO A 256 2.93 27.63 -3.81
C PRO A 256 3.12 26.13 -4.05
N ASP A 257 3.83 25.74 -5.12
CA ASP A 257 4.08 24.33 -5.45
C ASP A 257 5.03 23.68 -4.44
N THR A 258 6.11 24.36 -4.06
CA THR A 258 7.01 23.93 -2.98
C THR A 258 6.28 23.83 -1.66
N LEU A 259 5.44 24.81 -1.32
CA LEU A 259 4.65 24.77 -0.09
C LEU A 259 3.68 23.58 -0.09
N HIS A 260 3.00 23.34 -1.21
CA HIS A 260 2.11 22.19 -1.35
C HIS A 260 2.86 20.86 -1.20
N ALA A 261 4.00 20.69 -1.88
CA ALA A 261 4.84 19.50 -1.74
C ALA A 261 5.36 19.32 -0.29
N THR A 262 5.74 20.43 0.36
CA THR A 262 6.18 20.46 1.77
C THR A 262 5.07 19.98 2.70
N LEU A 263 3.87 20.54 2.60
CA LEU A 263 2.74 20.17 3.46
C LEU A 263 2.28 18.72 3.22
N ARG A 264 2.31 18.24 1.97
CA ARG A 264 2.02 16.84 1.65
C ARG A 264 3.00 15.88 2.29
N LEU A 265 4.30 16.18 2.21
CA LEU A 265 5.33 15.37 2.86
C LEU A 265 5.16 15.39 4.38
N CYS A 266 4.96 16.57 4.98
CA CYS A 266 4.65 16.69 6.41
C CYS A 266 3.44 15.84 6.82
N LEU A 267 2.36 15.88 6.04
CA LEU A 267 1.18 15.07 6.32
C LEU A 267 1.49 13.57 6.35
N ARG A 268 2.36 13.08 5.45
CA ARG A 268 2.80 11.69 5.47
C ARG A 268 3.68 11.34 6.66
N LEU A 269 4.65 12.20 6.98
CA LEU A 269 5.60 11.97 8.07
C LEU A 269 4.92 12.06 9.45
N THR A 270 3.96 12.97 9.62
CA THR A 270 3.22 13.20 10.87
C THR A 270 2.13 12.16 11.16
N ARG A 271 1.95 11.15 10.29
CA ARG A 271 1.03 10.04 10.58
C ARG A 271 1.41 9.28 11.85
N HIS A 272 2.70 9.27 12.20
CA HIS A 272 3.15 8.81 13.51
C HIS A 272 3.10 9.98 14.49
N HIS A 273 2.39 9.80 15.60
CA HIS A 273 2.17 10.86 16.59
C HIS A 273 3.49 11.47 17.14
N LYS A 274 4.56 10.66 17.32
CA LYS A 274 5.90 11.14 17.69
C LYS A 274 6.39 12.28 16.78
N TYR A 275 6.18 12.15 15.47
CA TYR A 275 6.59 13.14 14.47
C TYR A 275 5.61 14.31 14.38
N ALA A 276 4.32 14.09 14.62
CA ALA A 276 3.34 15.17 14.74
C ALA A 276 3.66 16.12 15.91
N MET A 277 4.03 15.56 17.06
CA MET A 277 4.45 16.34 18.23
C MET A 277 5.73 17.13 17.95
N MET A 278 6.77 16.50 17.38
CA MET A 278 7.99 17.20 16.97
C MET A 278 7.68 18.33 15.98
N PHE A 279 6.80 18.10 15.02
CA PHE A 279 6.37 19.11 14.07
C PHE A 279 5.70 20.29 14.79
N ALA A 280 4.83 20.05 15.77
CA ALA A 280 4.17 21.08 16.56
C ALA A 280 5.13 21.88 17.47
N GLU A 281 6.09 21.20 18.11
CA GLU A 281 7.12 21.80 18.97
C GLU A 281 8.00 22.81 18.22
N LEU A 282 8.23 22.57 16.93
CA LEU A 282 8.94 23.50 16.04
C LEU A 282 8.10 24.72 15.62
N LYS A 283 6.97 24.99 16.29
CA LYS A 283 6.07 26.14 16.09
C LYS A 283 5.40 26.20 14.71
N SER A 284 5.39 25.09 13.99
CA SER A 284 4.82 24.96 12.64
C SER A 284 3.35 25.36 12.55
N THR A 285 2.53 25.10 13.59
CA THR A 285 1.10 25.45 13.64
C THR A 285 0.87 26.95 13.52
N ARG A 286 1.69 27.75 14.24
CA ARG A 286 1.66 29.21 14.14
C ARG A 286 2.14 29.69 12.77
N MET A 287 3.15 29.03 12.21
CA MET A 287 3.69 29.38 10.90
C MET A 287 2.66 29.15 9.79
N ILE A 288 1.95 28.01 9.82
CA ILE A 288 0.87 27.70 8.87
C ILE A 288 -0.28 28.69 8.98
N LEU A 289 -0.71 29.04 10.20
CA LEU A 289 -1.77 30.03 10.42
C LEU A 289 -1.36 31.45 10.00
N GLY A 290 -0.05 31.74 9.99
CA GLY A 290 0.51 33.02 9.56
C GLY A 290 0.79 33.11 8.05
N LEU A 291 0.51 32.07 7.26
CA LEU A 291 0.72 32.09 5.81
C LEU A 291 -0.28 33.05 5.14
N THR A 292 0.23 33.87 4.23
CA THR A 292 -0.57 34.82 3.45
C THR A 292 -1.20 34.16 2.22
N GLN A 293 -2.27 34.76 1.68
CA GLN A 293 -2.98 34.24 0.49
C GLN A 293 -2.09 34.06 -0.75
N SER A 294 -0.95 34.75 -0.83
CA SER A 294 0.06 34.58 -1.88
C SER A 294 0.67 33.18 -1.94
N SER A 295 0.56 32.41 -0.85
CA SER A 295 1.03 31.02 -0.76
C SER A 295 -0.12 30.01 -0.93
N GLY A 296 -1.32 30.48 -1.28
CA GLY A 296 -2.51 29.66 -1.43
C GLY A 296 -2.41 28.73 -2.63
N PHE A 297 -2.86 27.48 -2.45
CA PHE A 297 -3.03 26.50 -3.52
C PHE A 297 -4.32 25.70 -3.27
N ASN A 298 -4.82 25.05 -4.33
CA ASN A 298 -6.03 24.24 -4.24
C ASN A 298 -5.85 23.04 -3.29
N GLY A 299 -6.72 22.91 -2.30
CA GLY A 299 -6.64 21.83 -1.31
C GLY A 299 -5.77 22.16 -0.08
N PHE A 300 -5.39 23.42 0.12
CA PHE A 300 -4.70 23.87 1.35
C PHE A 300 -5.49 23.52 2.61
N THR A 301 -6.78 23.88 2.69
CA THR A 301 -7.60 23.69 3.89
C THR A 301 -7.69 22.21 4.30
N PRO A 302 -8.06 21.25 3.42
CA PRO A 302 -8.06 19.82 3.77
C PRO A 302 -6.71 19.31 4.31
N LEU A 303 -5.58 19.71 3.69
CA LEU A 303 -4.25 19.27 4.13
C LEU A 303 -3.92 19.77 5.53
N VAL A 304 -4.14 21.06 5.79
CA VAL A 304 -3.87 21.66 7.11
C VAL A 304 -4.80 21.09 8.17
N THR A 305 -6.07 20.86 7.86
CA THR A 305 -7.01 20.23 8.79
C THR A 305 -6.55 18.84 9.20
N LEU A 306 -6.13 17.99 8.26
CA LEU A 306 -5.61 16.65 8.58
C LEU A 306 -4.29 16.70 9.36
N LEU A 307 -3.42 17.65 9.02
CA LEU A 307 -2.17 17.86 9.74
C LEU A 307 -2.41 18.29 11.19
N PHE A 308 -3.34 19.21 11.43
CA PHE A 308 -3.71 19.63 12.79
C PHE A 308 -4.44 18.52 13.55
N ARG A 309 -5.22 17.70 12.85
CA ARG A 309 -5.81 16.48 13.41
C ARG A 309 -4.74 15.53 13.94
N HIS A 310 -3.63 15.32 13.22
CA HIS A 310 -2.50 14.51 13.69
C HIS A 310 -1.87 15.01 15.00
N ILE A 311 -1.92 16.33 15.23
CA ILE A 311 -1.35 16.98 16.42
C ILE A 311 -2.32 16.93 17.61
N ILE A 312 -3.61 17.16 17.36
CA ILE A 312 -4.63 17.34 18.41
C ILE A 312 -5.22 16.01 18.87
N GLU A 313 -5.40 15.04 17.98
CA GLU A 313 -6.05 13.78 18.34
C GLU A 313 -5.13 12.85 19.14
N ASP A 314 -5.73 12.10 20.07
CA ASP A 314 -5.05 11.08 20.85
C ASP A 314 -4.48 9.96 19.96
N PRO A 315 -3.30 9.39 20.28
CA PRO A 315 -2.70 8.29 19.51
C PRO A 315 -3.65 7.12 19.24
N CYS A 316 -4.55 6.81 20.19
CA CYS A 316 -5.52 5.73 20.04
C CYS A 316 -6.58 6.07 18.99
N THR A 317 -7.02 7.32 18.93
CA THR A 317 -8.00 7.81 17.94
C THR A 317 -7.40 7.90 16.54
N LEU A 318 -6.12 8.30 16.45
CA LEU A 318 -5.37 8.36 15.20
C LEU A 318 -5.16 6.98 14.56
N HIS A 319 -4.99 5.92 15.37
CA HIS A 319 -4.80 4.57 14.86
C HIS A 319 -6.04 4.00 14.15
N HIS A 320 -7.24 4.38 14.58
CA HIS A 320 -8.49 3.89 14.00
C HIS A 320 -8.93 4.65 12.74
N THR A 321 -8.33 5.82 12.48
CA THR A 321 -8.77 6.76 11.42
C THR A 321 -7.78 6.90 10.27
N MET A 322 -6.60 6.28 10.34
CA MET A 322 -5.49 6.37 9.35
C MET A 322 -5.09 5.03 8.73
#